data_AF-A0A0L7LIG9-F1
#
_entry.id   AF-A0A0L7LIG9-F1
#
_cell.length_a   1.000
_cell.length_b   1.000
_cell.length_c   1.000
_cell.angle_alpha   90.00
_cell.angle_beta   90.00
_cell.angle_gamma   90.00
#
_symmetry.space_group_name_H-M   'P 1'
#
loop_
_entity.id
_entity.type
_entity.pdbx_description
1 polymer ?
#
loop_
_entity_poly.entity_id
_entity_poly.type
_entity_poly.pdbx_seq_one_letter_code
_entity_poly.pdbx_strand_id
1 'polypeptide(L)'
;MSDHKQIYLELKKFKPTPIIRTKYEAIDYQMLYTSLEKADSDELSNDFTLLENKIKYYTMNSKTTKTKILNQPQKDWINKDLLSEINQRNYLWTELKQNPEDDSLEEKFKTKRNYTAKLIQNTKDAYYYKEFTKFSNKPKSMWKLINNLANNKIKQSCAPSKLTIDSKLITDINDVCEVFNKYFSTIGPLLAEQIPQNFHDNFTFALSHTSAGITSELSTLDPCCADEVDKIISNLDPNSSAGLDGINTKMLLLRMILVHNVPGNRLLWILVKQCHLLSVLY
;
A
#
# COMPACT_ATOMS: atom_id res chain seq x y z
N MET A 1 -37.44 -36.22 5.51
CA MET A 1 -37.07 -35.73 4.16
C MET A 1 -36.35 -34.41 4.38
N SER A 2 -35.07 -34.32 4.00
CA SER A 2 -34.06 -33.41 4.57
C SER A 2 -34.39 -31.90 4.47
N ASP A 3 -33.95 -31.16 5.50
CA ASP A 3 -34.44 -29.87 6.01
C ASP A 3 -33.54 -28.66 5.67
N HIS A 4 -32.74 -28.72 4.60
CA HIS A 4 -31.79 -27.64 4.28
C HIS A 4 -31.73 -27.33 2.78
N LYS A 5 -32.07 -26.10 2.39
CA LYS A 5 -31.81 -25.56 1.04
C LYS A 5 -30.50 -24.79 1.07
N GLN A 6 -29.45 -25.39 0.49
CA GLN A 6 -28.09 -24.87 0.48
C GLN A 6 -27.98 -23.63 -0.42
N ILE A 7 -27.51 -22.51 0.12
CA ILE A 7 -27.20 -21.30 -0.66
C ILE A 7 -25.72 -21.35 -1.05
N TYR A 8 -25.45 -21.30 -2.36
CA TYR A 8 -24.09 -21.17 -2.88
C TYR A 8 -23.69 -19.70 -2.96
N LEU A 9 -22.59 -19.35 -2.27
CA LEU A 9 -21.93 -18.06 -2.35
C LEU A 9 -20.49 -18.28 -2.79
N GLU A 10 -20.21 -18.04 -4.07
CA GLU A 10 -18.83 -17.97 -4.57
C GLU A 10 -18.29 -16.54 -4.41
N LEU A 11 -17.42 -16.34 -3.42
CA LEU A 11 -16.50 -15.21 -3.37
C LEU A 11 -15.09 -15.73 -3.60
N LYS A 12 -14.53 -15.50 -4.79
CA LYS A 12 -13.13 -15.80 -5.07
C LYS A 12 -12.25 -14.81 -4.30
N LYS A 13 -11.75 -15.22 -3.13
CA LYS A 13 -10.73 -14.49 -2.37
C LYS A 13 -9.42 -14.49 -3.15
N PHE A 14 -8.94 -13.30 -3.51
CA PHE A 14 -7.65 -13.10 -4.15
C PHE A 14 -6.57 -12.84 -3.08
N LYS A 15 -5.49 -13.64 -3.07
CA LYS A 15 -4.25 -13.32 -2.34
C LYS A 15 -3.08 -13.47 -3.34
N PRO A 16 -2.33 -12.40 -3.66
CA PRO A 16 -1.10 -12.55 -4.44
C PRO A 16 -0.04 -13.28 -3.60
N THR A 17 0.74 -14.15 -4.23
CA THR A 17 1.70 -15.01 -3.53
C THR A 17 2.91 -14.21 -3.03
N PRO A 18 3.35 -14.39 -1.76
CA PRO A 18 4.50 -13.67 -1.19
C PRO A 18 5.83 -14.13 -1.81
N ILE A 19 6.76 -13.21 -2.04
CA ILE A 19 8.12 -13.49 -2.55
C ILE A 19 8.97 -14.22 -1.50
N ILE A 20 9.29 -15.50 -1.72
CA ILE A 20 9.99 -16.35 -0.76
C ILE A 20 11.47 -16.47 -1.17
N ARG A 21 12.41 -16.07 -0.32
CA ARG A 21 13.84 -16.27 -0.58
C ARG A 21 14.33 -17.49 0.18
N THR A 22 14.85 -18.48 -0.53
CA THR A 22 15.39 -19.70 0.09
C THR A 22 16.90 -19.76 -0.12
N LYS A 23 17.63 -19.81 1.01
CA LYS A 23 19.06 -20.11 1.03
C LYS A 23 19.23 -21.62 0.99
N TYR A 24 20.12 -22.12 0.16
CA TYR A 24 20.48 -23.53 0.13
C TYR A 24 21.99 -23.66 -0.06
N GLU A 25 22.56 -24.63 0.62
CA GLU A 25 23.95 -25.01 0.40
C GLU A 25 24.01 -25.77 -0.91
N ALA A 26 24.91 -25.35 -1.79
CA ALA A 26 25.20 -26.02 -3.05
C ALA A 26 26.68 -26.37 -3.07
N ILE A 27 27.02 -27.59 -3.46
CA ILE A 27 28.42 -27.97 -3.61
C ILE A 27 28.98 -27.25 -4.83
N ASP A 28 30.12 -26.59 -4.65
CA ASP A 28 30.94 -26.05 -5.73
C ASP A 28 31.92 -27.14 -6.18
N TYR A 29 31.57 -27.80 -7.29
CA TYR A 29 32.33 -28.91 -7.82
C TYR A 29 33.73 -28.49 -8.31
N GLN A 30 33.91 -27.26 -8.80
CA GLN A 30 35.22 -26.80 -9.25
C GLN A 30 36.19 -26.69 -8.08
N MET A 31 35.73 -26.07 -6.99
CA MET A 31 36.47 -25.98 -5.74
C MET A 31 36.75 -27.35 -5.13
N LEU A 32 35.78 -28.26 -5.19
CA LEU A 32 35.93 -29.64 -4.71
C LEU A 32 37.02 -30.40 -5.49
N TYR A 33 36.98 -30.36 -6.82
CA TYR A 33 37.96 -31.04 -7.68
C TYR A 33 39.37 -30.51 -7.44
N THR A 34 39.55 -29.19 -7.42
CA THR A 34 40.86 -28.59 -7.15
C THR A 34 41.38 -28.90 -5.74
N SER A 35 40.49 -29.04 -4.75
CA SER A 35 40.88 -29.38 -3.38
C SER A 35 41.26 -30.86 -3.21
N LEU A 36 40.62 -31.74 -3.98
CA LEU A 36 40.94 -33.18 -4.00
C LEU A 36 42.22 -33.47 -4.78
N GLU A 37 42.46 -32.76 -5.88
CA GLU A 37 43.66 -32.92 -6.71
C GLU A 37 44.94 -32.44 -6.02
N LYS A 38 44.82 -31.47 -5.11
CA LYS A 38 45.93 -30.99 -4.25
C LYS A 38 46.19 -31.88 -3.02
N ALA A 39 45.27 -32.77 -2.69
CA ALA A 39 45.45 -33.68 -1.57
C ALA A 39 46.25 -34.89 -2.06
N ASP A 40 47.56 -34.91 -1.80
CA ASP A 40 48.42 -36.05 -2.13
C ASP A 40 47.85 -37.36 -1.56
N SER A 41 47.82 -38.38 -2.41
CA SER A 41 47.30 -39.72 -2.12
C SER A 41 48.31 -40.58 -1.36
N ASP A 42 48.91 -40.06 -0.29
CA ASP A 42 49.85 -40.82 0.54
C ASP A 42 49.33 -40.97 1.97
N GLU A 43 48.44 -41.95 2.10
CA GLU A 43 48.47 -43.06 3.05
C GLU A 43 47.06 -43.63 3.08
N LEU A 44 46.84 -44.59 2.19
CA LEU A 44 45.64 -45.42 2.20
C LEU A 44 45.78 -46.42 3.35
N SER A 45 45.61 -45.93 4.58
CA SER A 45 45.25 -46.80 5.69
C SER A 45 43.89 -47.40 5.35
N ASN A 46 43.75 -48.72 5.42
CA ASN A 46 42.50 -49.47 5.19
C ASN A 46 41.37 -49.15 6.19
N ASP A 47 41.46 -48.00 6.86
CA ASP A 47 40.47 -47.48 7.78
C ASP A 47 39.44 -46.66 7.00
N PHE A 48 38.33 -47.34 6.66
CA PHE A 48 37.18 -46.72 5.99
C PHE A 48 36.67 -45.47 6.72
N THR A 49 36.85 -45.38 8.03
CA THR A 49 36.41 -44.22 8.82
C THR A 49 37.22 -42.97 8.48
N LEU A 50 38.53 -43.12 8.21
CA LEU A 50 39.40 -42.01 7.85
C LEU A 50 39.04 -41.45 6.46
N LEU A 51 38.75 -42.34 5.50
CA LEU A 51 38.30 -41.95 4.18
C LEU A 51 36.95 -41.23 4.24
N GLU A 52 36.00 -41.77 5.00
CA GLU A 52 34.69 -41.14 5.18
C GLU A 52 34.81 -39.74 5.79
N ASN A 53 35.68 -39.57 6.77
CA ASN A 53 35.95 -38.28 7.40
C ASN A 53 36.59 -37.28 6.43
N LYS A 54 37.53 -37.72 5.58
CA LYS A 54 38.13 -36.88 4.54
C LYS A 54 37.08 -36.44 3.50
N ILE A 55 36.23 -37.35 3.03
CA ILE A 55 35.16 -37.02 2.08
C ILE A 55 34.19 -36.02 2.69
N LYS A 56 33.77 -36.23 3.95
CA LYS A 56 32.90 -35.30 4.68
C LYS A 56 33.54 -33.92 4.82
N TYR A 57 34.83 -33.87 5.15
CA TYR A 57 35.59 -32.63 5.29
C TYR A 57 35.67 -31.84 3.98
N TYR A 58 36.12 -32.46 2.88
CA TYR A 58 36.21 -31.77 1.59
C TYR A 58 34.85 -31.39 1.02
N THR A 59 33.84 -32.24 1.20
CA THR A 59 32.46 -31.93 0.77
C THR A 59 31.92 -30.74 1.53
N MET A 60 32.13 -30.65 2.84
CA MET A 60 31.68 -29.53 3.68
C MET A 60 32.40 -28.23 3.32
N ASN A 61 33.71 -28.29 3.09
CA ASN A 61 34.53 -27.13 2.76
C ASN A 61 34.28 -26.61 1.34
N SER A 62 33.72 -27.44 0.46
CA SER A 62 33.37 -27.07 -0.92
C SER A 62 31.92 -26.62 -1.05
N LYS A 63 31.18 -26.47 0.04
CA LYS A 63 29.82 -25.93 0.00
C LYS A 63 29.84 -24.41 -0.17
N THR A 64 28.99 -23.93 -1.05
CA THR A 64 28.73 -22.52 -1.29
C THR A 64 27.26 -22.21 -1.02
N THR A 65 26.98 -21.12 -0.32
CA THR A 65 25.60 -20.70 -0.08
C THR A 65 25.02 -20.04 -1.33
N LYS A 66 24.00 -20.65 -1.93
CA LYS A 66 23.23 -20.07 -3.05
C LYS A 66 21.88 -19.58 -2.56
N THR A 67 21.42 -18.48 -3.14
CA THR A 67 20.13 -17.85 -2.81
C THR A 67 19.20 -17.94 -4.01
N LYS A 68 18.03 -18.57 -3.85
CA LYS A 68 16.97 -18.57 -4.86
C LYS A 68 15.83 -17.64 -4.42
N ILE A 69 15.40 -16.75 -5.33
CA ILE A 69 14.23 -15.87 -5.14
C ILE A 69 13.00 -16.55 -5.77
N LEU A 70 11.98 -16.85 -4.99
CA LEU A 70 10.66 -17.35 -5.41
C LEU A 70 9.66 -16.19 -5.46
N ASN A 71 8.70 -16.19 -6.40
CA ASN A 71 7.78 -15.10 -6.76
C ASN A 71 8.45 -13.76 -7.08
N GLN A 72 9.40 -13.74 -8.02
CA GLN A 72 9.90 -12.45 -8.54
C GLN A 72 8.72 -11.62 -9.04
N PRO A 73 8.58 -10.35 -8.62
CA PRO A 73 7.54 -9.52 -9.18
C PRO A 73 8.06 -9.13 -10.56
N GLN A 74 7.64 -9.83 -11.60
CA GLN A 74 7.63 -9.17 -12.89
C GLN A 74 6.72 -7.97 -12.70
N LYS A 75 7.26 -6.77 -12.95
CA LYS A 75 6.42 -5.59 -13.08
C LYS A 75 5.31 -5.98 -14.06
N ASP A 76 4.06 -5.70 -13.73
CA ASP A 76 2.90 -6.26 -14.42
C ASP A 76 2.87 -6.00 -15.95
N TRP A 77 3.69 -5.06 -16.43
CA TRP A 77 3.90 -4.74 -17.83
C TRP A 77 4.96 -5.58 -18.56
N ILE A 78 5.75 -6.42 -17.87
CA ILE A 78 6.78 -7.27 -18.47
C ILE A 78 6.10 -8.50 -19.09
N ASN A 79 6.09 -8.58 -20.41
CA ASN A 79 5.57 -9.72 -21.16
C ASN A 79 6.70 -10.70 -21.56
N LYS A 80 6.32 -11.92 -21.98
CA LYS A 80 7.27 -12.95 -22.42
C LYS A 80 8.08 -12.51 -23.65
N ASP A 81 7.44 -11.78 -24.56
CA ASP A 81 8.06 -11.30 -25.79
C ASP A 81 9.17 -10.27 -25.49
N LEU A 82 8.91 -9.32 -24.59
CA LEU A 82 9.93 -8.39 -24.12
C LEU A 82 11.07 -9.12 -23.40
N LEU A 83 10.76 -10.17 -22.65
CA LEU A 83 11.76 -10.99 -22.00
C LEU A 83 12.68 -11.67 -23.02
N SER A 84 12.11 -12.20 -24.11
CA SER A 84 12.85 -12.78 -25.24
C SER A 84 13.81 -11.75 -25.86
N GLU A 85 13.31 -10.54 -26.10
CA GLU A 85 14.09 -9.44 -26.68
C GLU A 85 15.23 -8.98 -25.76
N ILE A 86 14.97 -8.91 -24.45
CA ILE A 86 15.99 -8.64 -23.43
C ILE A 86 17.05 -9.74 -23.41
N ASN A 87 16.64 -11.01 -23.48
CA ASN A 87 17.55 -12.15 -23.47
C ASN A 87 18.42 -12.18 -24.73
N GLN A 88 17.86 -11.90 -25.90
CA GLN A 88 18.61 -11.84 -27.15
C GLN A 88 19.63 -10.70 -27.13
N ARG A 89 19.27 -9.53 -26.60
CA ARG A 89 20.23 -8.44 -26.37
C ARG A 89 21.36 -8.85 -25.42
N ASN A 90 21.04 -9.55 -24.33
CA ASN A 90 22.04 -10.02 -23.35
C ASN A 90 22.95 -11.11 -23.94
N TYR A 91 22.41 -11.97 -24.80
CA TYR A 91 23.18 -12.96 -25.54
C TYR A 91 24.21 -12.27 -26.44
N LEU A 92 23.78 -11.31 -27.26
CA LEU A 92 24.69 -10.53 -28.13
C LEU A 92 25.75 -9.78 -27.33
N TRP A 93 25.40 -9.24 -26.16
CA TRP A 93 26.38 -8.62 -25.26
C TRP A 93 27.43 -9.62 -24.76
N THR A 94 27.02 -10.85 -24.45
CA THR A 94 27.92 -11.91 -23.98
C THR A 94 28.86 -12.35 -25.10
N GLU A 95 28.33 -12.49 -26.31
CA GLU A 95 29.09 -12.83 -27.52
C GLU A 95 30.11 -11.74 -27.87
N LEU A 96 29.69 -10.47 -27.84
CA LEU A 96 30.58 -9.32 -28.08
C LEU A 96 31.70 -9.23 -27.04
N LYS A 97 31.42 -9.61 -25.79
CA LYS A 97 32.45 -9.70 -24.75
C LYS A 97 33.51 -10.76 -25.02
N GLN A 98 33.16 -11.83 -25.74
CA GLN A 98 34.07 -12.90 -26.11
C GLN A 98 34.90 -12.54 -27.35
N ASN A 99 34.31 -11.78 -28.28
CA ASN A 99 34.95 -11.36 -29.54
C ASN A 99 34.87 -9.83 -29.72
N PRO A 100 35.75 -9.04 -29.08
CA PRO A 100 35.65 -7.58 -29.06
C PRO A 100 35.98 -6.89 -30.39
N GLU A 101 36.70 -7.56 -31.28
CA GLU A 101 37.14 -7.00 -32.58
C GLU A 101 36.14 -7.24 -33.72
N ASP A 102 34.99 -7.87 -33.46
CA ASP A 102 33.96 -8.09 -34.46
C ASP A 102 33.03 -6.87 -34.58
N ASP A 103 33.34 -5.99 -35.53
CA ASP A 103 32.56 -4.79 -35.84
C ASP A 103 31.09 -5.12 -36.23
N SER A 104 30.85 -6.24 -36.91
CA SER A 104 29.49 -6.65 -37.31
C SER A 104 28.65 -7.03 -36.09
N LEU A 105 29.27 -7.72 -35.14
CA LEU A 105 28.62 -8.09 -33.88
C LEU A 105 28.33 -6.86 -33.02
N GLU A 106 29.24 -5.88 -33.01
CA GLU A 106 29.05 -4.61 -32.31
C GLU A 106 27.85 -3.83 -32.87
N GLU A 107 27.72 -3.74 -34.20
CA GLU A 107 26.60 -3.09 -34.87
C GLU A 107 25.26 -3.80 -34.58
N LYS A 108 25.24 -5.14 -34.64
CA LYS A 108 24.08 -5.96 -34.28
C LYS A 108 23.65 -5.71 -32.84
N PHE A 109 24.60 -5.68 -31.91
CA PHE A 109 24.33 -5.37 -30.50
C PHE A 109 23.76 -3.96 -30.33
N LYS A 110 24.37 -2.93 -30.95
CA LYS A 110 23.88 -1.55 -30.88
C LYS A 110 22.44 -1.44 -31.38
N THR A 111 22.13 -2.05 -32.52
CA THR A 111 20.79 -2.08 -33.10
C THR A 111 19.80 -2.77 -32.17
N LYS A 112 20.14 -3.97 -31.67
CA LYS A 112 19.26 -4.71 -30.76
C LYS A 112 19.07 -3.98 -29.44
N ARG A 113 20.11 -3.35 -28.89
CA ARG A 113 20.03 -2.53 -27.66
C ARG A 113 19.02 -1.41 -27.80
N ASN A 114 19.10 -0.65 -28.89
CA ASN A 114 18.21 0.47 -29.16
C ASN A 114 16.76 -0.01 -29.40
N TYR A 115 16.59 -1.09 -30.15
CA TYR A 115 15.30 -1.74 -30.35
C TYR A 115 14.67 -2.19 -29.02
N THR A 116 15.41 -2.95 -28.21
CA THR A 116 14.93 -3.44 -26.91
C THR A 116 14.60 -2.27 -25.98
N ALA A 117 15.39 -1.18 -25.97
CA ALA A 117 15.10 0.00 -25.17
C ALA A 117 13.78 0.66 -25.58
N LYS A 118 13.55 0.84 -26.89
CA LYS A 118 12.29 1.38 -27.42
C LYS A 118 11.10 0.46 -27.13
N LEU A 119 11.29 -0.86 -27.24
CA LEU A 119 10.26 -1.83 -26.91
C LEU A 119 9.89 -1.77 -25.42
N ILE A 120 10.87 -1.70 -24.50
CA ILE A 120 10.62 -1.55 -23.06
C ILE A 120 9.78 -0.30 -22.80
N GLN A 121 10.14 0.83 -23.40
CA GLN A 121 9.42 2.09 -23.25
C GLN A 121 7.97 1.96 -23.74
N ASN A 122 7.79 1.51 -24.98
CA ASN A 122 6.47 1.38 -25.59
C ASN A 122 5.56 0.41 -24.82
N THR A 123 6.09 -0.74 -24.40
CA THR A 123 5.34 -1.74 -23.62
C THR A 123 4.91 -1.16 -22.27
N LYS A 124 5.80 -0.44 -21.59
CA LYS A 124 5.51 0.21 -20.32
C LYS A 124 4.45 1.30 -20.47
N ASP A 125 4.60 2.17 -21.47
CA ASP A 125 3.69 3.28 -21.71
C ASP A 125 2.29 2.78 -22.08
N ALA A 126 2.19 1.80 -22.99
CA ALA A 126 0.93 1.18 -23.37
C ALA A 126 0.22 0.51 -22.18
N TYR A 127 0.97 -0.17 -21.30
CA TYR A 127 0.40 -0.78 -20.10
C TYR A 127 -0.19 0.28 -19.16
N TYR A 128 0.60 1.30 -18.79
CA TYR A 128 0.11 2.30 -17.84
C TYR A 128 -0.98 3.18 -18.43
N TYR A 129 -0.94 3.48 -19.73
CA TYR A 129 -2.04 4.13 -20.42
C TYR A 129 -3.34 3.32 -20.30
N LYS A 130 -3.26 1.99 -20.50
CA LYS A 130 -4.40 1.08 -20.30
C LYS A 130 -4.87 1.03 -18.85
N GLU A 131 -3.97 1.04 -17.87
CA GLU A 131 -4.36 1.08 -16.45
C GLU A 131 -5.03 2.40 -16.08
N PHE A 132 -4.50 3.54 -16.53
CA PHE A 132 -5.08 4.86 -16.26
C PHE A 132 -6.45 5.02 -16.91
N THR A 133 -6.63 4.56 -18.15
CA THR A 133 -7.94 4.59 -18.82
C THR A 133 -9.00 3.75 -18.10
N LYS A 134 -8.64 2.62 -17.48
CA LYS A 134 -9.56 1.83 -16.63
C LYS A 134 -10.06 2.60 -15.40
N PHE A 135 -9.31 3.58 -14.91
CA PHE A 135 -9.63 4.34 -13.70
C PHE A 135 -10.23 5.73 -13.97
N SER A 136 -10.65 6.04 -15.20
CA SER A 136 -11.18 7.36 -15.60
C SER A 136 -12.27 7.90 -14.65
N ASN A 137 -13.18 7.03 -14.18
CA ASN A 137 -14.27 7.41 -13.25
C ASN A 137 -13.98 7.01 -11.78
N LYS A 138 -12.73 6.71 -11.44
CA LYS A 138 -12.33 6.18 -10.11
C LYS A 138 -11.11 6.94 -9.58
N PRO A 139 -11.26 8.21 -9.15
CA PRO A 139 -10.14 9.06 -8.74
C PRO A 139 -9.32 8.46 -7.60
N LYS A 140 -9.96 7.80 -6.63
CA LYS A 140 -9.28 7.12 -5.52
C LYS A 140 -8.33 6.01 -6.00
N SER A 141 -8.76 5.22 -6.98
CA SER A 141 -7.93 4.15 -7.58
C SER A 141 -6.81 4.72 -8.46
N MET A 142 -7.11 5.80 -9.18
CA MET A 142 -6.14 6.57 -9.97
C MET A 142 -4.98 7.05 -9.09
N TRP A 143 -5.31 7.75 -7.99
CA TRP A 143 -4.33 8.25 -7.04
C TRP A 143 -3.55 7.13 -6.36
N LYS A 144 -4.17 5.98 -6.08
CA LYS A 144 -3.46 4.80 -5.58
C LYS A 144 -2.41 4.29 -6.58
N LEU A 145 -2.75 4.24 -7.87
CA LEU A 145 -1.80 3.86 -8.93
C LEU A 145 -0.66 4.86 -9.05
N ILE A 146 -0.95 6.16 -9.03
CA ILE A 146 0.05 7.24 -9.06
C ILE A 146 1.00 7.12 -7.86
N ASN A 147 0.46 6.96 -6.66
CA ASN A 147 1.27 6.82 -5.44
C ASN A 147 2.16 5.59 -5.47
N ASN A 148 1.67 4.46 -6.02
CA ASN A 148 2.47 3.26 -6.24
C ASN A 148 3.62 3.51 -7.23
N LEU A 149 3.35 4.25 -8.32
CA LEU A 149 4.34 4.56 -9.36
C LEU A 149 5.41 5.55 -8.91
N ALA A 150 4.99 6.60 -8.19
CA ALA A 150 5.89 7.59 -7.60
C ALA A 150 6.74 7.00 -6.47
N ASN A 151 6.45 5.77 -6.02
CA ASN A 151 7.07 5.13 -4.87
C ASN A 151 7.04 6.07 -3.64
N ASN A 152 5.96 6.86 -3.53
CA ASN A 152 5.65 7.71 -2.38
C ASN A 152 5.25 6.79 -1.23
N LYS A 153 6.23 6.10 -0.66
CA LYS A 153 6.03 5.36 0.59
C LYS A 153 5.68 6.40 1.62
N ILE A 154 4.48 6.30 2.17
CA ILE A 154 4.09 7.06 3.36
C ILE A 154 5.17 6.74 4.41
N LYS A 155 6.00 7.73 4.74
CA LYS A 155 6.99 7.58 5.81
C LYS A 155 6.17 7.34 7.07
N GLN A 156 6.40 6.24 7.77
CA GLN A 156 5.65 5.89 8.99
C GLN A 156 5.86 6.92 10.12
N SER A 157 6.89 7.76 10.02
CA SER A 157 7.07 8.91 10.88
C SER A 157 6.58 10.16 10.15
N CYS A 158 5.38 10.62 10.52
CA CYS A 158 4.86 11.93 10.10
C CYS A 158 5.51 13.09 10.89
N ALA A 159 6.19 12.80 12.00
CA ALA A 159 6.84 13.83 12.81
C ALA A 159 8.20 14.23 12.20
N PRO A 160 8.51 15.53 12.10
CA PRO A 160 9.84 15.97 11.71
C PRO A 160 10.85 15.47 12.74
N SER A 161 11.91 14.79 12.28
CA SER A 161 12.89 14.16 13.18
C SER A 161 13.73 15.16 13.97
N LYS A 162 13.72 16.44 13.58
CA LYS A 162 14.43 17.54 14.23
C LYS A 162 13.67 18.83 13.97
N LEU A 163 13.54 19.68 14.98
CA LEU A 163 12.98 21.02 14.88
C LEU A 163 13.98 22.02 15.45
N THR A 164 14.19 23.16 14.79
CA THR A 164 15.06 24.22 15.30
C THR A 164 14.23 25.46 15.58
N ILE A 165 14.22 25.91 16.84
CA ILE A 165 13.53 27.12 17.28
C ILE A 165 14.49 27.93 18.11
N ASP A 166 14.62 29.22 17.82
CA ASP A 166 15.48 30.17 18.53
C ASP A 166 16.91 29.64 18.74
N SER A 167 17.47 29.02 17.69
CA SER A 167 18.80 28.38 17.68
C SER A 167 18.97 27.16 18.59
N LYS A 168 17.89 26.59 19.15
CA LYS A 168 17.90 25.32 19.88
C LYS A 168 17.41 24.18 19.00
N LEU A 169 18.18 23.10 18.97
CA LEU A 169 17.82 21.87 18.25
C LEU A 169 17.02 20.95 19.17
N ILE A 170 15.77 20.69 18.81
CA ILE A 170 14.87 19.79 19.52
C ILE A 170 14.81 18.47 18.73
N THR A 171 15.14 17.38 19.41
CA THR A 171 15.19 16.03 18.82
C THR A 171 14.21 15.06 19.46
N ASP A 172 13.67 15.36 20.64
CA ASP A 172 12.65 14.53 21.28
C ASP A 172 11.26 14.81 20.70
N ILE A 173 10.48 13.74 20.50
CA ILE A 173 9.18 13.80 19.84
C ILE A 173 8.15 14.52 20.73
N ASN A 174 8.18 14.32 22.05
CA ASN A 174 7.25 14.97 22.96
C ASN A 174 7.49 16.49 23.00
N ASP A 175 8.75 16.90 23.04
CA ASP A 175 9.13 18.31 22.99
C ASP A 175 8.71 18.97 21.67
N VAL A 176 8.86 18.28 20.53
CA VAL A 176 8.36 18.75 19.23
C VAL A 176 6.84 18.92 19.26
N CYS A 177 6.09 17.96 19.81
CA CYS A 177 4.65 18.06 19.95
C CYS A 177 4.24 19.24 20.83
N GLU A 178 4.91 19.45 21.96
CA GLU A 178 4.61 20.54 22.89
C GLU A 178 4.84 21.92 22.26
N VAL A 179 5.90 22.04 21.48
CA VAL A 179 6.16 23.23 20.67
C VAL A 179 5.04 23.49 19.67
N PHE A 180 4.58 22.46 18.94
CA PHE A 180 3.47 22.61 18.01
C PHE A 180 2.17 22.98 18.72
N ASN A 181 1.89 22.37 19.88
CA ASN A 181 0.73 22.69 20.71
C ASN A 181 0.76 24.16 21.13
N LYS A 182 1.91 24.64 21.61
CA LYS A 182 2.11 26.04 21.98
C LYS A 182 1.94 26.96 20.76
N TYR A 183 2.51 26.62 19.62
CA TYR A 183 2.36 27.43 18.41
C TYR A 183 0.89 27.54 17.98
N PHE A 184 0.19 26.43 17.81
CA PHE A 184 -1.19 26.44 17.31
C PHE A 184 -2.20 26.99 18.32
N SER A 185 -1.94 26.90 19.63
CA SER A 185 -2.78 27.55 20.65
C SER A 185 -2.56 29.06 20.74
N THR A 186 -1.35 29.55 20.43
CA THR A 186 -1.00 30.98 20.57
C THR A 186 -1.15 31.78 19.27
N ILE A 187 -1.01 31.17 18.10
CA ILE A 187 -1.04 31.88 16.82
C ILE A 187 -2.41 32.51 16.54
N GLY A 188 -3.50 31.89 16.99
CA GLY A 188 -4.86 32.42 16.83
C GLY A 188 -5.03 33.79 17.49
N PRO A 189 -4.85 33.89 18.83
CA PRO A 189 -4.87 35.16 19.54
C PRO A 189 -3.87 36.19 19.00
N LEU A 190 -2.64 35.78 18.70
CA LEU A 190 -1.61 36.67 18.15
C LEU A 190 -2.02 37.30 16.81
N LEU A 191 -2.60 36.50 15.90
CA LEU A 191 -3.11 37.01 14.64
C LEU A 191 -4.33 37.91 14.83
N ALA A 192 -5.21 37.58 15.78
CA ALA A 192 -6.37 38.41 16.10
C ALA A 192 -5.96 39.79 16.64
N GLU A 193 -4.93 39.85 17.48
CA GLU A 193 -4.36 41.11 17.99
C GLU A 193 -3.72 41.98 16.90
N GLN A 194 -3.20 41.37 15.83
CA GLN A 194 -2.64 42.09 14.68
C GLN A 194 -3.70 42.70 13.75
N ILE A 195 -4.96 42.25 13.84
CA ILE A 195 -6.06 42.85 13.09
C ILE A 195 -6.36 44.22 13.72
N PRO A 196 -6.28 45.32 12.96
CA PRO A 196 -6.51 46.63 13.55
C PRO A 196 -7.95 46.79 14.01
N GLN A 197 -8.13 47.47 15.15
CA GLN A 197 -9.36 47.51 15.95
C GLN A 197 -10.59 48.01 15.16
N ASN A 198 -10.37 48.82 14.14
CA ASN A 198 -11.41 49.31 13.22
C ASN A 198 -12.13 48.20 12.42
N PHE A 199 -11.58 46.98 12.35
CA PHE A 199 -12.24 45.82 11.75
C PHE A 199 -12.91 44.89 12.78
N HIS A 200 -12.62 45.05 14.07
CA HIS A 200 -13.24 44.22 15.13
C HIS A 200 -14.70 44.64 15.40
N ASP A 201 -15.01 45.92 15.26
CA ASP A 201 -16.35 46.48 15.55
C ASP A 201 -17.26 46.59 14.32
N ASN A 202 -16.77 46.24 13.12
CA ASN A 202 -17.49 46.44 11.85
C ASN A 202 -18.41 45.27 11.47
N PHE A 203 -19.18 44.75 12.43
CA PHE A 203 -20.22 43.74 12.14
C PHE A 203 -21.27 44.27 11.16
N THR A 204 -21.50 45.59 11.16
CA THR A 204 -22.41 46.29 10.25
C THR A 204 -21.95 46.28 8.80
N PHE A 205 -20.66 46.30 8.50
CA PHE A 205 -20.18 46.30 7.10
C PHE A 205 -20.24 44.90 6.48
N ALA A 206 -20.01 43.84 7.26
CA ALA A 206 -20.16 42.44 6.82
C ALA A 206 -21.61 42.08 6.44
N LEU A 207 -22.60 42.76 7.01
CA LEU A 207 -24.04 42.59 6.72
C LEU A 207 -24.61 43.65 5.77
N SER A 208 -23.85 44.72 5.46
CA SER A 208 -24.36 45.86 4.67
C SER A 208 -24.68 45.54 3.20
N HIS A 209 -24.42 44.32 2.73
CA HIS A 209 -24.77 43.88 1.37
C HIS A 209 -26.09 43.12 1.24
N THR A 210 -26.94 43.05 2.28
CA THR A 210 -28.22 42.32 2.19
C THR A 210 -29.48 43.18 2.32
N SER A 211 -29.38 44.50 2.55
CA SER A 211 -30.58 45.34 2.76
C SER A 211 -31.16 46.02 1.51
N ALA A 212 -30.72 45.66 0.31
CA ALA A 212 -31.34 46.10 -0.94
C ALA A 212 -31.79 44.91 -1.78
N GLY A 213 -32.78 44.15 -1.30
CA GLY A 213 -33.57 43.24 -2.15
C GLY A 213 -33.67 41.77 -1.76
N ILE A 214 -33.24 41.35 -0.56
CA ILE A 214 -33.51 39.99 -0.09
C ILE A 214 -34.72 40.01 0.84
N THR A 215 -35.91 39.76 0.30
CA THR A 215 -37.17 39.65 1.05
C THR A 215 -37.43 38.23 1.58
N SER A 216 -36.45 37.34 1.48
CA SER A 216 -36.58 35.94 1.88
C SER A 216 -35.92 35.73 3.23
N GLU A 217 -36.62 36.10 4.29
CA GLU A 217 -36.27 35.64 5.64
C GLU A 217 -36.53 34.13 5.72
N LEU A 218 -35.50 33.33 6.00
CA LEU A 218 -35.66 31.90 6.33
C LEU A 218 -36.24 31.80 7.73
N SER A 219 -37.54 32.05 7.85
CA SER A 219 -38.27 32.09 9.13
C SER A 219 -38.61 30.70 9.66
N THR A 220 -38.66 29.69 8.78
CA THR A 220 -39.00 28.31 9.13
C THR A 220 -38.21 27.31 8.29
N LEU A 221 -37.64 26.30 8.95
CA LEU A 221 -37.11 25.11 8.29
C LEU A 221 -38.23 24.07 8.15
N ASP A 222 -38.30 23.41 7.01
CA ASP A 222 -39.22 22.30 6.83
C ASP A 222 -38.80 21.10 7.70
N PRO A 223 -39.76 20.40 8.33
CA PRO A 223 -39.46 19.20 9.10
C PRO A 223 -38.94 18.09 8.17
N CYS A 224 -37.88 17.39 8.59
CA CYS A 224 -37.29 16.30 7.82
C CYS A 224 -38.30 15.16 7.62
N CYS A 225 -38.35 14.60 6.40
CA CYS A 225 -39.20 13.45 6.10
C CYS A 225 -38.49 12.13 6.46
N ALA A 226 -39.24 11.10 6.86
CA ALA A 226 -38.68 9.76 7.10
C ALA A 226 -37.90 9.22 5.88
N ASP A 227 -38.45 9.41 4.68
CA ASP A 227 -37.79 8.99 3.42
C ASP A 227 -36.47 9.74 3.17
N GLU A 228 -36.37 10.99 3.62
CA GLU A 228 -35.16 11.80 3.51
C GLU A 228 -34.10 11.28 4.48
N VAL A 229 -34.48 11.03 5.73
CA VAL A 229 -33.61 10.45 6.75
C VAL A 229 -33.10 9.07 6.31
N ASP A 230 -33.96 8.23 5.73
CA ASP A 230 -33.59 6.92 5.19
C ASP A 230 -32.61 7.03 4.02
N LYS A 231 -32.82 7.99 3.11
CA LYS A 231 -31.85 8.28 2.02
C LYS A 231 -30.52 8.78 2.55
N ILE A 232 -30.52 9.61 3.60
CA ILE A 232 -29.28 10.10 4.21
C ILE A 232 -28.53 8.94 4.87
N ILE A 233 -29.22 8.13 5.67
CA ILE A 233 -28.62 7.00 6.41
C ILE A 233 -28.06 5.96 5.44
N SER A 234 -28.78 5.64 4.35
CA SER A 234 -28.32 4.67 3.35
C SER A 234 -27.10 5.13 2.55
N ASN A 235 -26.89 6.45 2.42
CA ASN A 235 -25.74 7.04 1.72
C ASN A 235 -24.52 7.30 2.61
N LEU A 236 -24.62 7.01 3.91
CA LEU A 236 -23.49 7.18 4.83
C LEU A 236 -22.35 6.20 4.51
N ASP A 237 -21.09 6.66 4.58
CA ASP A 237 -19.93 5.78 4.37
C ASP A 237 -19.76 4.81 5.56
N PRO A 238 -19.87 3.49 5.35
CA PRO A 238 -19.72 2.50 6.42
C PRO A 238 -18.29 2.44 6.99
N ASN A 239 -17.31 3.05 6.33
CA ASN A 239 -15.92 3.07 6.79
C ASN A 239 -15.54 4.37 7.47
N SER A 240 -16.51 5.24 7.77
CA SER A 240 -16.25 6.41 8.61
C SER A 240 -15.81 5.98 10.01
N SER A 241 -14.98 6.81 10.63
CA SER A 241 -14.51 6.59 12.01
C SER A 241 -15.64 6.91 12.99
N ALA A 242 -15.69 6.19 14.11
CA ALA A 242 -16.65 6.48 15.17
C ALA A 242 -16.35 7.83 15.82
N GLY A 243 -17.40 8.56 16.20
CA GLY A 243 -17.28 9.80 16.95
C GLY A 243 -16.90 9.55 18.41
N LEU A 244 -16.95 10.61 19.22
CA LEU A 244 -16.68 10.55 20.66
C LEU A 244 -17.67 9.63 21.41
N ASP A 245 -18.84 9.40 20.81
CA ASP A 245 -19.90 8.50 21.27
C ASP A 245 -19.66 7.01 20.95
N GLY A 246 -18.63 6.69 20.16
CA GLY A 246 -18.26 5.32 19.81
C GLY A 246 -19.21 4.63 18.82
N ILE A 247 -20.20 5.34 18.28
CA ILE A 247 -21.20 4.75 17.38
C ILE A 247 -20.65 4.75 15.94
N ASN A 248 -20.45 3.56 15.38
CA ASN A 248 -20.02 3.42 13.99
C ASN A 248 -21.22 3.47 13.03
N THR A 249 -21.05 4.12 11.90
CA THR A 249 -22.01 4.25 10.81
C THR A 249 -22.52 2.90 10.28
N LYS A 250 -21.72 1.83 10.35
CA LYS A 250 -22.14 0.44 10.08
C LYS A 250 -23.28 -0.03 10.98
N MET A 251 -23.32 0.39 12.25
CA MET A 251 -24.37 0.00 13.18
C MET A 251 -25.72 0.61 12.80
N LEU A 252 -25.71 1.86 12.31
CA LEU A 252 -26.91 2.55 11.85
C LEU A 252 -27.50 1.88 10.59
N LEU A 253 -26.64 1.52 9.64
CA LEU A 253 -27.02 0.79 8.43
C LEU A 253 -27.60 -0.60 8.72
N LEU A 254 -27.03 -1.34 9.69
CA LEU A 254 -27.55 -2.64 10.14
C LEU A 254 -28.95 -2.53 10.76
N ARG A 255 -29.19 -1.49 11.58
CA ARG A 255 -30.49 -1.27 12.23
C ARG A 255 -31.60 -1.01 11.21
N MET A 256 -31.33 -0.25 10.15
CA MET A 256 -32.30 0.07 9.11
C MET A 256 -32.75 -1.17 8.32
N ILE A 257 -31.82 -2.08 8.01
CA ILE A 257 -32.11 -3.36 7.34
C ILE A 257 -33.04 -4.25 8.19
N LEU A 258 -32.91 -4.19 9.53
CA LEU A 258 -33.75 -4.94 10.47
C LEU A 258 -35.15 -4.33 10.63
N VAL A 259 -35.27 -3.00 10.52
CA VAL A 259 -36.56 -2.28 10.68
C VAL A 259 -37.44 -2.41 9.43
N HIS A 260 -36.87 -2.38 8.22
CA HIS A 260 -37.64 -2.50 6.98
C HIS A 260 -38.10 -3.94 6.66
N ASN A 261 -37.49 -4.97 7.25
CA ASN A 261 -37.79 -6.38 6.93
C ASN A 261 -38.86 -7.05 7.83
N VAL A 262 -39.58 -6.30 8.66
CA VAL A 262 -40.59 -6.90 9.55
C VAL A 262 -41.95 -6.21 9.37
N PRO A 263 -42.84 -6.73 8.51
CA PRO A 263 -44.24 -6.37 8.56
C PRO A 263 -44.86 -7.09 9.77
N GLY A 264 -45.11 -6.32 10.83
CA GLY A 264 -45.93 -6.76 11.96
C GLY A 264 -45.26 -7.73 12.92
N ASN A 265 -44.50 -7.21 13.89
CA ASN A 265 -44.52 -7.81 15.23
C ASN A 265 -44.02 -6.83 16.30
N ARG A 266 -44.93 -6.38 17.17
CA ARG A 266 -44.67 -5.49 18.32
C ARG A 266 -43.71 -6.10 19.36
N LEU A 267 -43.38 -7.39 19.26
CA LEU A 267 -42.53 -8.11 20.20
C LEU A 267 -41.02 -7.80 20.05
N LEU A 268 -40.56 -7.44 18.86
CA LEU A 268 -39.14 -7.09 18.61
C LEU A 268 -38.74 -5.74 19.24
N TRP A 269 -39.70 -4.81 19.37
CA TRP A 269 -39.47 -3.53 20.05
C TRP A 269 -39.18 -3.69 21.55
N ILE A 270 -39.75 -4.72 22.19
CA ILE A 270 -39.55 -4.98 23.62
C ILE A 270 -38.17 -5.56 23.88
N LEU A 271 -37.71 -6.50 23.04
CA LEU A 271 -36.37 -7.12 23.19
C LEU A 271 -35.24 -6.13 22.92
N VAL A 272 -35.40 -5.22 21.95
CA VAL A 272 -34.40 -4.16 21.69
C VAL A 272 -34.35 -3.13 22.82
N LYS A 273 -35.50 -2.79 23.44
CA LYS A 273 -35.54 -1.92 24.63
C LYS A 273 -34.87 -2.58 25.85
N GLN A 274 -35.03 -3.89 26.01
CA GLN A 274 -34.42 -4.65 27.10
C GLN A 274 -32.88 -4.69 26.99
N CYS A 275 -32.34 -4.89 25.77
CA CYS A 275 -30.89 -4.85 25.54
C CYS A 275 -30.29 -3.45 25.73
N HIS A 276 -31.03 -2.39 25.38
CA HIS A 276 -30.54 -1.01 25.55
C HIS A 276 -30.51 -0.57 27.02
N LEU A 277 -31.40 -1.11 27.88
CA LEU A 277 -31.38 -0.90 29.32
C LEU A 277 -30.23 -1.63 30.01
N LEU A 278 -29.78 -2.76 29.47
CA LEU A 278 -28.65 -3.53 30.02
C LEU A 278 -27.28 -2.94 29.69
N SER A 279 -27.15 -2.13 28.62
CA SER A 279 -25.87 -1.49 28.27
C SER A 279 -25.66 -0.10 28.89
N VAL A 280 -26.67 0.45 29.59
CA VAL A 280 -26.59 1.76 30.28
C VAL A 280 -26.33 1.58 31.79
N LEU A 281 -26.25 0.34 32.27
CA LEU A 281 -26.04 -0.01 33.67
C LEU A 281 -24.68 -0.69 33.97
N TYR A 282 -23.67 -0.51 33.11
CA TYR A 282 -22.28 -0.85 33.40
C TYR A 282 -21.30 0.15 32.80
#